data_AF-A0A5C6UT74-F1
#
_entry.id   AF-A0A5C6UT74-F1
#
_cell.length_a   1.000
_cell.length_b   1.000
_cell.length_c   1.000
_cell.angle_alpha   90.00
_cell.angle_beta   90.00
_cell.angle_gamma   90.00
#
_symmetry.space_group_name_H-M   'P 1'
#
loop_
_entity.id
_entity.type
_entity.pdbx_description
1 polymer ?
#
loop_
_entity_poly.entity_id
_entity_poly.type
_entity_poly.pdbx_seq_one_letter_code
_entity_poly.pdbx_strand_id
1 'polypeptide(L)'
;MDPSYRHEMAYLIREEKRLEEELEKLREEFSTWKRRVALAEEKGHPELAAQATERVDELRTRGHATREELELIASKKRLLIRQARRPDGAEVERAEALLEEVRQGGLIDPDEASLEEEFRRLARGEGRPSPNPPSESASPPLEEDDNP
;
A
#
# COMPACT_ATOMS: atom_id res chain seq x y z
N MET A 1 -2.30 -15.84 16.95
CA MET A 1 -3.28 -15.16 16.09
C MET A 1 -4.62 -15.20 16.78
N ASP A 2 -5.13 -14.02 17.15
CA ASP A 2 -6.36 -13.83 17.92
C ASP A 2 -7.58 -14.49 17.22
N PRO A 3 -8.41 -15.29 17.93
CA PRO A 3 -9.69 -15.80 17.41
C PRO A 3 -10.62 -14.71 16.86
N SER A 4 -10.61 -13.50 17.43
CA SER A 4 -11.44 -12.38 16.99
C SER A 4 -11.19 -12.01 15.52
N TYR A 5 -9.92 -11.94 15.11
CA TYR A 5 -9.49 -11.70 13.72
C TYR A 5 -10.06 -12.72 12.75
N ARG A 6 -10.06 -14.01 13.11
CA ARG A 6 -10.55 -15.08 12.22
C ARG A 6 -12.04 -14.96 11.99
N HIS A 7 -12.81 -14.65 13.03
CA HIS A 7 -14.25 -14.46 12.93
C HIS A 7 -14.61 -13.23 12.08
N GLU A 8 -13.94 -12.11 12.30
CA GLU A 8 -14.18 -10.88 11.54
C GLU A 8 -13.80 -11.04 10.06
N MET A 9 -12.64 -11.65 9.78
CA MET A 9 -12.24 -11.94 8.41
C MET A 9 -13.23 -12.89 7.70
N ALA A 10 -13.69 -13.94 8.38
CA ALA A 10 -14.68 -14.86 7.83
C ALA A 10 -16.04 -14.18 7.55
N TYR A 11 -16.44 -13.23 8.39
CA TYR A 11 -17.62 -12.40 8.14
C TYR A 11 -17.43 -11.55 6.88
N LEU A 12 -16.31 -10.81 6.78
CA LEU A 12 -16.03 -9.94 5.62
C LEU A 12 -15.97 -10.73 4.30
N ILE A 13 -15.41 -11.94 4.30
CA ILE A 13 -15.38 -12.82 3.11
C ILE A 13 -16.78 -13.27 2.69
N ARG A 14 -17.66 -13.58 3.65
CA ARG A 14 -19.05 -13.97 3.33
C ARG A 14 -19.84 -12.78 2.77
N GLU A 15 -19.64 -11.60 3.35
CA GLU A 15 -20.30 -10.38 2.91
C GLU A 15 -19.85 -9.96 1.51
N GLU A 16 -18.55 -10.04 1.22
CA GLU A 16 -17.97 -9.81 -0.10
C GLU A 16 -18.65 -10.70 -1.15
N LYS A 17 -18.70 -12.02 -0.91
CA LYS A 17 -19.37 -12.96 -1.83
C LYS A 17 -20.84 -12.63 -2.05
N ARG A 18 -21.57 -12.27 -0.98
CA ARG A 18 -22.99 -11.89 -1.08
C ARG A 18 -23.18 -10.68 -1.99
N LEU A 19 -22.33 -9.66 -1.83
CA LEU A 19 -22.39 -8.44 -2.63
C LEU A 19 -21.91 -8.66 -4.07
N GLU A 20 -20.95 -9.56 -4.30
CA GLU A 20 -20.55 -9.98 -5.64
C GLU A 20 -21.71 -10.66 -6.39
N GLU A 21 -22.41 -11.59 -5.74
CA GLU A 21 -23.62 -12.23 -6.29
C GLU A 21 -24.75 -11.22 -6.54
N GLU A 22 -24.94 -10.25 -5.63
CA GLU A 22 -25.91 -9.17 -5.83
C GLU A 22 -25.54 -8.31 -7.03
N LEU A 23 -24.26 -7.94 -7.18
CA LEU A 23 -23.79 -7.13 -8.29
C LEU A 23 -23.96 -7.86 -9.63
N GLU A 24 -23.75 -9.18 -9.68
CA GLU A 24 -24.02 -9.99 -10.86
C GLU A 24 -25.51 -9.97 -11.23
N LYS A 25 -26.41 -10.21 -10.27
CA LYS A 25 -27.86 -10.11 -10.49
C LYS A 25 -28.28 -8.74 -10.98
N LEU A 26 -27.74 -7.66 -10.39
CA LEU A 26 -28.02 -6.29 -10.83
C LEU A 26 -27.56 -6.05 -12.27
N ARG A 27 -26.44 -6.63 -12.70
CA ARG A 27 -25.97 -6.53 -14.10
C ARG A 27 -26.90 -7.24 -15.07
N GLU A 28 -27.36 -8.44 -14.71
CA GLU A 28 -28.33 -9.20 -15.51
C GLU A 28 -29.66 -8.45 -15.63
N GLU A 29 -30.20 -7.97 -14.52
CA GLU A 29 -31.42 -7.15 -14.48
C GLU A 29 -31.27 -5.89 -15.31
N PHE A 30 -30.15 -5.16 -15.16
CA PHE A 30 -29.87 -3.96 -15.92
C PHE A 30 -29.86 -4.22 -17.43
N SER A 31 -29.24 -5.31 -17.88
CA SER A 31 -29.23 -5.71 -19.29
C SER A 31 -30.64 -6.02 -19.82
N THR A 32 -31.50 -6.58 -18.96
CA THR A 32 -32.88 -6.93 -19.30
C THR A 32 -33.74 -5.68 -19.41
N TRP A 33 -33.63 -4.76 -18.46
CA TRP A 33 -34.36 -3.50 -18.48
C TRP A 33 -33.93 -2.58 -19.62
N LYS A 34 -32.64 -2.54 -19.96
CA LYS A 34 -32.18 -1.83 -21.17
C LYS A 34 -32.83 -2.34 -22.45
N ARG A 35 -32.97 -3.66 -22.61
CA ARG A 35 -33.67 -4.25 -23.75
C ARG A 35 -35.16 -3.88 -23.76
N ARG A 36 -35.79 -3.76 -22.59
CA ARG A 36 -37.19 -3.33 -22.46
C ARG A 36 -37.38 -1.86 -22.84
N VAL A 37 -36.44 -0.98 -22.48
CA VAL A 37 -36.46 0.43 -22.94
C VAL A 37 -36.46 0.48 -24.46
N ALA A 38 -35.47 -0.16 -25.11
CA ALA A 38 -35.36 -0.16 -26.56
C ALA A 38 -36.62 -0.73 -27.24
N LEU A 39 -37.18 -1.82 -26.70
CA LEU A 39 -38.41 -2.42 -27.23
C LEU A 39 -39.64 -1.50 -27.09
N ALA A 40 -39.75 -0.77 -25.98
CA ALA A 40 -40.85 0.16 -25.75
C ALA A 40 -40.74 1.39 -26.68
N GLU A 41 -39.53 1.89 -26.90
CA GLU A 41 -39.25 2.97 -27.86
C GLU A 41 -39.57 2.54 -29.29
N GLU A 42 -39.11 1.36 -29.71
CA GLU A 42 -39.37 0.80 -31.05
C GLU A 42 -40.88 0.64 -31.32
N LYS A 43 -41.64 0.24 -30.29
CA LYS A 43 -43.10 0.06 -30.39
C LYS A 43 -43.90 1.35 -30.22
N GLY A 44 -43.26 2.49 -30.01
CA GLY A 44 -43.93 3.78 -29.84
C GLY A 44 -44.74 3.87 -28.53
N HIS A 45 -44.27 3.23 -27.45
CA HIS A 45 -44.87 3.32 -26.12
C HIS A 45 -44.01 4.19 -25.18
N PRO A 46 -44.09 5.53 -25.28
CA PRO A 46 -43.19 6.45 -24.57
C PRO A 46 -43.33 6.37 -23.04
N GLU A 47 -44.54 6.14 -22.52
CA GLU A 47 -44.75 5.99 -21.07
C GLU A 47 -44.06 4.74 -20.51
N LEU A 48 -44.12 3.62 -21.24
CA LEU A 48 -43.43 2.39 -20.85
C LEU A 48 -41.91 2.53 -20.96
N ALA A 49 -41.43 3.25 -21.98
CA ALA A 49 -40.01 3.55 -22.13
C ALA A 49 -39.50 4.42 -20.97
N ALA A 50 -40.26 5.41 -20.53
CA ALA A 50 -39.93 6.25 -19.39
C ALA A 50 -39.84 5.44 -18.08
N GLN A 51 -40.85 4.61 -17.78
CA GLN A 51 -40.84 3.74 -16.59
C GLN A 51 -39.68 2.75 -16.61
N ALA A 52 -39.40 2.14 -17.77
CA ALA A 52 -38.27 1.23 -17.92
C ALA A 52 -36.92 1.95 -17.74
N THR A 53 -36.82 3.21 -18.18
CA THR A 53 -35.62 4.05 -18.02
C THR A 53 -35.38 4.41 -16.56
N GLU A 54 -36.43 4.82 -15.83
CA GLU A 54 -36.35 5.07 -14.39
C GLU A 54 -35.80 3.83 -13.67
N ARG A 55 -36.31 2.63 -14.01
CA ARG A 55 -35.82 1.39 -13.43
C ARG A 55 -34.35 1.09 -13.78
N VAL A 56 -33.90 1.43 -14.99
CA VAL A 56 -32.49 1.31 -15.38
C VAL A 56 -31.61 2.22 -14.52
N ASP A 57 -32.05 3.44 -14.24
CA ASP A 57 -31.30 4.40 -13.42
C ASP A 57 -31.27 4.02 -11.93
N GLU A 58 -32.36 3.45 -11.40
CA GLU A 58 -32.37 2.84 -10.06
C GLU A 58 -31.35 1.70 -9.95
N LEU A 59 -31.35 0.78 -10.93
CA LEU A 59 -30.43 -0.36 -10.97
C LEU A 59 -28.98 0.10 -11.11
N ARG A 60 -28.73 1.14 -11.92
CA ARG A 60 -27.41 1.77 -12.03
C ARG A 60 -26.97 2.31 -10.68
N THR A 61 -27.81 3.08 -10.01
CA THR A 61 -27.51 3.71 -8.71
C THR A 61 -27.20 2.64 -7.66
N ARG A 62 -28.05 1.61 -7.56
CA ARG A 62 -27.82 0.47 -6.67
C ARG A 62 -26.52 -0.26 -7.01
N GLY A 63 -26.26 -0.51 -8.30
CA GLY A 63 -25.04 -1.14 -8.75
C GLY A 63 -23.77 -0.33 -8.46
N HIS A 64 -23.85 1.01 -8.40
CA HIS A 64 -22.75 1.86 -7.92
C HIS A 64 -22.56 1.73 -6.40
N ALA A 65 -23.63 1.83 -5.62
CA ALA A 65 -23.57 1.66 -4.17
C ALA A 65 -22.98 0.29 -3.75
N THR A 66 -23.41 -0.80 -4.39
CA THR A 66 -22.87 -2.14 -4.13
C THR A 66 -21.37 -2.24 -4.44
N ARG A 67 -20.86 -1.52 -5.45
CA ARG A 67 -19.41 -1.48 -5.73
C ARG A 67 -18.64 -0.72 -4.65
N GLU A 68 -19.17 0.42 -4.19
CA GLU A 68 -18.57 1.18 -3.10
C GLU A 68 -18.51 0.34 -1.80
N GLU A 69 -19.56 -0.44 -1.52
CA GLU A 69 -19.56 -1.38 -0.40
C GLU A 69 -18.49 -2.48 -0.54
N LEU A 70 -18.29 -3.03 -1.75
CA LEU A 70 -17.21 -3.99 -2.02
C LEU A 70 -15.83 -3.36 -1.80
N GLU A 71 -15.62 -2.12 -2.24
CA GLU A 71 -14.36 -1.40 -2.03
C GLU A 71 -14.10 -1.12 -0.53
N LEU A 72 -15.16 -0.81 0.22
CA LEU A 72 -15.09 -0.67 1.67
C LEU A 72 -14.70 -1.99 2.34
N ILE A 73 -15.30 -3.12 1.95
CA ILE A 73 -14.95 -4.45 2.47
C ILE A 73 -13.49 -4.79 2.16
N ALA A 74 -13.04 -4.55 0.93
CA ALA A 74 -11.64 -4.77 0.55
C ALA A 74 -10.68 -3.93 1.42
N SER A 75 -11.06 -2.68 1.71
CA SER A 75 -10.30 -1.79 2.60
C SER A 75 -10.29 -2.28 4.06
N LYS A 76 -11.43 -2.75 4.59
CA LYS A 76 -11.53 -3.36 5.92
C LYS A 76 -10.66 -4.61 6.03
N LYS A 77 -10.69 -5.50 5.03
CA LYS A 77 -9.84 -6.70 4.98
C LYS A 77 -8.36 -6.33 5.01
N ARG A 78 -7.93 -5.34 4.22
CA ARG A 78 -6.54 -4.85 4.22
C ARG A 78 -6.12 -4.28 5.58
N LEU A 79 -6.99 -3.50 6.21
CA LEU A 79 -6.75 -2.94 7.54
C LEU A 79 -6.61 -4.06 8.58
N LEU A 80 -7.52 -5.02 8.56
CA LEU A 80 -7.53 -6.14 9.48
C LEU A 80 -6.26 -6.99 9.34
N ILE A 81 -5.80 -7.26 8.12
CA ILE A 81 -4.51 -7.94 7.85
C ILE A 81 -3.35 -7.13 8.42
N ARG A 82 -3.34 -5.80 8.26
CA ARG A 82 -2.28 -4.93 8.79
C ARG A 82 -2.27 -4.96 10.32
N GLN A 83 -3.44 -4.92 10.96
CA GLN A 83 -3.58 -5.01 12.41
C GLN A 83 -3.09 -6.36 12.93
N ALA A 84 -3.45 -7.46 12.28
CA ALA A 84 -3.01 -8.80 12.67
C ALA A 84 -1.50 -9.06 12.49
N ARG A 85 -0.83 -8.27 11.63
CA ARG A 85 0.61 -8.30 11.42
C ARG A 85 1.36 -7.26 12.26
N ARG A 86 0.65 -6.38 12.96
CA ARG A 86 1.29 -5.38 13.81
C ARG A 86 1.98 -6.11 14.96
N PRO A 87 3.28 -5.91 15.18
CA PRO A 87 3.92 -6.43 16.39
C PRO A 87 3.21 -5.82 17.60
N ASP A 88 3.01 -6.62 18.63
CA ASP A 88 2.36 -6.25 19.89
C ASP A 88 3.17 -6.74 21.10
N GLY A 89 2.91 -6.16 22.27
CA GLY A 89 3.54 -6.55 23.53
C GLY A 89 5.02 -6.15 23.69
N ALA A 90 5.77 -6.98 24.42
CA ALA A 90 7.10 -6.65 24.93
C ALA A 90 8.16 -6.35 23.85
N GLU A 91 7.93 -6.76 22.60
CA GLU A 91 8.85 -6.48 21.50
C GLU A 91 8.69 -5.05 20.97
N VAL A 92 7.46 -4.52 20.99
CA VAL A 92 7.19 -3.10 20.73
C VAL A 92 7.73 -2.24 21.86
N GLU A 93 7.49 -2.64 23.12
CA GLU A 93 8.03 -1.92 24.29
C GLU A 93 9.56 -1.88 24.27
N ARG A 94 10.23 -2.98 23.88
CA ARG A 94 11.68 -3.01 23.68
C ARG A 94 12.13 -2.11 22.55
N ALA A 95 11.42 -2.07 21.42
CA ALA A 95 11.74 -1.20 20.30
C ALA A 95 11.54 0.29 20.64
N GLU A 96 10.49 0.62 21.40
CA GLU A 96 10.23 1.97 21.92
C GLU A 96 11.29 2.39 22.94
N ALA A 97 11.68 1.50 23.85
CA ALA A 97 12.78 1.75 24.79
C ALA A 97 14.11 1.97 24.06
N LEU A 98 14.41 1.17 23.02
CA LEU A 98 15.62 1.34 22.22
C LEU A 98 15.62 2.67 21.45
N LEU A 99 14.47 3.10 20.92
CA LEU A 99 14.32 4.38 20.24
C LEU A 99 14.50 5.56 21.21
N GLU A 100 13.96 5.44 22.42
CA GLU A 100 14.12 6.46 23.46
C GLU A 100 15.57 6.54 23.96
N GLU A 101 16.26 5.41 24.10
CA GLU A 101 17.69 5.36 24.41
C GLU A 101 18.55 6.01 23.30
N VAL A 102 18.21 5.75 22.03
CA VAL A 102 18.87 6.39 20.87
C VAL A 102 18.61 7.90 20.82
N ARG A 103 17.40 8.34 21.17
CA ARG A 103 17.02 9.77 21.24
C ARG A 103 17.75 10.47 22.38
N GLN A 104 17.80 9.86 23.56
CA GLN A 104 18.49 10.41 24.74
C GLN A 104 20.01 10.37 24.60
N GLY A 105 20.53 9.36 23.89
CA GLY A 105 21.95 9.21 23.57
C GLY A 105 22.48 10.17 22.51
N GLY A 106 21.64 11.06 21.96
CA GLY A 106 22.06 12.08 20.99
C GLY A 106 22.52 11.54 19.64
N LEU A 107 22.23 10.28 19.30
CA LEU A 107 22.63 9.69 18.02
C LEU A 107 21.75 10.18 16.85
N ILE A 108 20.65 10.88 17.16
CA ILE A 108 19.93 11.77 16.24
C ILE A 108 20.29 13.19 16.67
N ASP A 109 21.34 13.73 16.07
CA ASP A 109 21.75 15.12 16.26
C ASP A 109 20.57 16.04 15.83
N PRO A 110 20.05 16.94 16.68
CA PRO A 110 18.85 17.72 16.39
C PRO A 110 19.05 18.83 15.34
N ASP A 111 20.20 18.89 14.68
CA ASP A 111 20.41 19.75 13.52
C ASP A 111 19.82 19.09 12.26
N GLU A 112 18.49 19.13 12.15
CA GLU A 112 17.73 18.75 10.93
C GLU A 112 18.32 19.36 9.65
N ALA A 113 18.95 20.54 9.76
CA ALA A 113 19.62 21.23 8.66
C ALA A 113 20.87 20.49 8.13
N SER A 114 21.63 19.82 9.00
CA SER A 114 22.89 19.13 8.64
C SER A 114 22.62 17.83 7.89
N LEU A 115 21.63 17.06 8.34
CA LEU A 115 21.25 15.79 7.71
C LEU A 115 20.66 16.00 6.32
N GLU A 116 19.88 17.05 6.11
CA GLU A 116 19.30 17.35 4.81
C GLU A 116 20.34 17.87 3.80
N GLU A 117 21.39 18.55 4.28
CA GLU A 117 22.52 18.96 3.46
C GLU A 117 23.42 17.76 3.09
N GLU A 118 23.67 16.83 4.02
CA GLU A 118 24.35 15.56 3.73
C GLU A 118 23.57 14.67 2.76
N PHE A 119 22.25 14.58 2.90
CA PHE A 119 21.40 13.80 2.00
C PHE A 119 21.40 14.39 0.58
N ARG A 120 21.33 15.73 0.45
CA ARG A 120 21.49 16.43 -0.84
C ARG A 120 22.89 16.29 -1.41
N ARG A 121 23.92 16.18 -0.58
CA ARG A 121 25.31 15.97 -1.01
C ARG A 121 25.54 14.56 -1.53
N LEU A 122 24.97 13.56 -0.87
CA LEU A 122 24.99 12.17 -1.31
C LEU A 122 24.20 11.98 -2.61
N ALA A 123 23.02 12.63 -2.72
CA ALA A 123 22.21 12.64 -3.94
C ALA A 123 22.90 13.33 -5.13
N ARG A 124 23.84 14.26 -4.86
CA ARG A 124 24.70 14.90 -5.86
C ARG A 124 25.98 14.11 -6.19
N GLY A 125 26.21 12.97 -5.53
CA GLY A 125 27.33 12.06 -5.83
C GLY A 125 28.69 12.52 -5.31
N GLU A 126 28.74 13.49 -4.40
CA GLU A 126 30.00 13.98 -3.82
C GLU A 126 30.46 13.06 -2.67
N GLY A 127 31.12 11.96 -3.02
CA GLY A 127 31.77 11.06 -2.05
C GLY A 127 32.97 11.72 -1.34
N ARG A 128 33.17 11.39 -0.06
CA ARG A 128 34.36 11.79 0.72
C ARG A 128 35.64 11.33 -0.01
N PRO A 129 36.74 12.11 -0.03
CA PRO A 129 38.02 11.61 -0.50
C PRO A 129 38.48 10.46 0.41
N SER A 130 38.68 9.29 -0.21
CA SER A 130 39.18 8.08 0.45
C SER A 130 40.55 8.34 1.09
N PRO A 131 40.79 7.94 2.35
CA PRO A 131 42.14 7.89 2.89
C PRO A 131 42.82 6.63 2.33
N ASN A 132 43.69 6.78 1.34
CA ASN A 132 44.60 5.70 0.94
C ASN A 132 45.49 5.29 2.12
N PRO A 133 45.72 4.00 2.38
CA PRO A 133 46.89 3.56 3.14
C PRO A 133 48.10 3.44 2.20
N PRO A 134 49.34 3.80 2.59
CA PRO A 134 50.50 3.49 1.77
C PRO A 134 50.85 2.00 1.94
N SER A 135 50.77 1.26 0.82
CA SER A 135 51.30 -0.09 0.65
C SER A 135 52.82 -0.13 0.89
N GLU A 136 53.26 -1.14 1.63
CA GLU A 136 54.63 -1.64 1.63
C GLU A 136 55.08 -2.03 0.22
N SER A 137 56.27 -1.59 -0.19
CA SER A 137 57.24 -2.35 -1.01
C SER A 137 58.38 -1.43 -1.46
N ALA A 138 59.55 -1.54 -0.84
CA ALA A 138 60.82 -1.13 -1.45
C ALA A 138 61.96 -2.00 -0.90
N SER A 139 62.39 -2.96 -1.71
CA SER A 139 63.63 -3.71 -1.56
C SER A 139 64.83 -2.75 -1.54
N PRO A 140 65.90 -3.01 -0.76
CA PRO A 140 67.11 -2.20 -0.79
C PRO A 140 67.95 -2.52 -2.04
N PRO A 141 68.59 -1.53 -2.68
CA PRO A 141 69.52 -1.77 -3.77
C PRO A 141 70.89 -2.20 -3.24
N LEU A 142 71.54 -3.09 -4.01
CA LEU A 142 72.93 -3.52 -3.88
C LEU A 142 73.86 -2.37 -4.31
N GLU A 143 74.82 -2.01 -3.47
CA GLU A 143 76.04 -1.29 -3.86
C GLU A 143 77.24 -2.21 -3.63
N GLU A 144 77.98 -2.45 -4.71
CA GLU A 144 79.32 -3.05 -4.76
C GLU A 144 80.40 -2.01 -4.41
N ASP A 145 81.54 -2.51 -3.90
CA ASP A 145 82.88 -1.89 -3.78
C ASP A 145 83.03 -0.70 -2.80
N ASP A 146 84.11 -0.53 -2.02
CA ASP A 146 85.47 -1.07 -2.03
C ASP A 146 86.08 -0.74 -0.63
N ASN A 147 86.93 -1.56 0.01
CA ASN A 147 88.42 -1.42 0.06
C ASN A 147 88.87 -1.72 1.52
N PRO A 148 90.13 -2.11 1.87
CA PRO A 148 91.25 -2.68 1.12
C PRO A 148 91.64 -4.13 1.53
#